data_AF-A0A814FLD0-F1
#
_entry.id   AF-A0A814FLD0-F1
#
_cell.length_a   1.000
_cell.length_b   1.000
_cell.length_c   1.000
_cell.angle_alpha   90.00
_cell.angle_beta   90.00
_cell.angle_gamma   90.00
#
_symmetry.space_group_name_H-M   'P 1'
#
loop_
_entity.id
_entity.type
_entity.pdbx_description
1 polymer ?
#
loop_
_entity_poly.entity_id
_entity_poly.type
_entity_poly.pdbx_seq_one_letter_code
_entity_poly.pdbx_strand_id
1 'polypeptide(L)'
;MNIASGIPKFFPIAMIQQHDSDYVRDDTMFIKIMVDFSNLPKMLLPFALNLHPGLPTHVQQQMIEQESQRRQDSMVTITSSTSPTVSQGTCG
;
A
#
# COMPACT_ATOMS: atom_id res chain seq x y z
N MET A 1 4.29 17.68 -7.44
CA MET A 1 2.89 18.09 -7.22
C MET A 1 2.04 16.85 -7.44
N ASN A 2 1.38 16.36 -6.39
CA ASN A 2 0.34 15.35 -6.54
C ASN A 2 -0.88 16.01 -7.20
N ILE A 3 -1.33 15.47 -8.32
CA ILE A 3 -2.53 15.95 -9.00
C ILE A 3 -3.72 15.26 -8.34
N ALA A 4 -4.69 16.05 -7.85
CA ALA A 4 -5.92 15.50 -7.32
C ALA A 4 -6.63 14.73 -8.43
N SER A 5 -6.90 13.45 -8.16
CA SER A 5 -7.74 12.60 -9.01
C SER A 5 -8.97 12.22 -8.21
N GLY A 6 -10.14 12.46 -8.78
CA GLY A 6 -11.41 12.26 -8.09
C GLY A 6 -12.58 12.25 -9.05
N ILE A 7 -13.78 12.31 -8.49
CA ILE A 7 -15.03 12.27 -9.25
C ILE A 7 -15.73 13.62 -9.08
N PRO A 8 -15.64 14.54 -10.06
CA PRO A 8 -16.17 15.91 -9.93
C PRO A 8 -17.69 16.00 -9.66
N LYS A 9 -18.43 14.92 -9.92
CA LYS A 9 -19.86 14.78 -9.64
C LYS A 9 -20.13 13.49 -8.87
N PHE A 10 -19.39 13.29 -7.78
CA PHE A 10 -19.43 12.07 -6.97
C PHE A 10 -20.84 11.73 -6.48
N PHE A 11 -21.60 12.73 -6.02
CA PHE A 11 -22.92 12.52 -5.46
C PHE A 11 -23.87 13.68 -5.74
N PRO A 12 -25.17 13.44 -6.02
CA PRO A 12 -26.13 14.49 -6.29
C PRO A 12 -26.39 15.38 -5.06
N ILE A 13 -26.27 16.70 -5.22
CA ILE A 13 -26.52 17.68 -4.16
C ILE A 13 -27.94 17.55 -3.60
N ALA A 14 -28.92 17.28 -4.46
CA ALA A 14 -30.32 17.12 -4.07
C ALA A 14 -30.54 15.99 -3.06
N MET A 15 -29.68 14.96 -3.01
CA MET A 15 -29.77 13.89 -2.02
C MET A 15 -29.10 14.24 -0.69
N ILE A 16 -28.13 15.15 -0.70
CA ILE A 16 -27.43 15.64 0.50
C ILE A 16 -28.30 16.66 1.24
N GLN A 17 -28.97 17.54 0.51
CA GLN A 17 -29.73 18.67 1.06
C GLN A 17 -31.19 18.33 1.43
N GLN A 18 -31.60 17.07 1.30
CA GLN A 18 -32.92 16.64 1.76
C GLN A 18 -33.05 16.85 3.27
N HIS A 19 -34.23 17.32 3.71
CA HIS A 19 -34.52 17.61 5.12
C HIS A 19 -34.31 16.40 6.04
N ASP A 20 -34.52 15.19 5.54
CA ASP A 20 -34.25 13.92 6.25
C ASP A 20 -33.14 13.09 5.55
N SER A 21 -32.08 13.75 5.07
CA SER A 21 -30.96 13.03 4.47
C SER A 21 -30.28 12.09 5.48
N ASP A 22 -30.08 10.83 5.12
CA ASP A 22 -29.27 9.90 5.90
C ASP A 22 -27.77 10.19 5.85
N TYR A 23 -27.34 11.06 4.91
CA TYR A 23 -25.94 11.37 4.67
C TYR A 23 -25.42 12.55 5.48
N VAL A 24 -26.31 13.43 5.95
CA VAL A 24 -25.98 14.61 6.76
C VAL A 24 -26.75 14.53 8.06
N ARG A 25 -26.03 14.47 9.17
CA ARG A 25 -26.60 14.49 10.53
C ARG A 25 -25.84 15.56 11.32
N ASP A 26 -26.57 16.44 12.01
CA ASP A 26 -25.99 17.54 12.80
C ASP A 26 -24.98 18.39 12.01
N ASP A 27 -25.36 18.81 10.80
CA ASP A 27 -24.52 19.59 9.86
C ASP A 27 -23.16 18.91 9.53
N THR A 28 -23.09 17.59 9.67
CA THR A 28 -21.85 16.82 9.51
C THR A 28 -22.07 15.64 8.55
N MET A 29 -21.02 15.33 7.76
CA MET A 29 -20.97 14.14 6.91
C MET A 29 -19.62 13.42 7.06
N PHE A 30 -19.63 12.10 6.85
CA PHE A 30 -18.42 11.27 6.89
C PHE A 30 -18.06 10.78 5.48
N ILE A 31 -16.79 10.93 5.10
CA ILE A 31 -16.25 10.43 3.83
C ILE A 31 -15.21 9.36 4.16
N LYS A 32 -15.38 8.17 3.57
CA LYS A 32 -14.43 7.06 3.71
C LYS A 32 -13.75 6.78 2.38
N ILE A 33 -12.42 6.88 2.35
CA ILE A 33 -11.59 6.52 1.19
C ILE A 33 -10.91 5.19 1.51
N MET A 34 -11.00 4.23 0.61
CA MET A 34 -10.33 2.93 0.72
C MET A 34 -9.31 2.83 -0.41
N VAL A 35 -8.05 2.66 -0.03
CA VAL A 35 -6.96 2.42 -0.97
C VAL A 35 -6.64 0.93 -0.92
N ASP A 36 -6.67 0.28 -2.08
CA ASP A 36 -6.33 -1.14 -2.16
C ASP A 36 -4.81 -1.32 -2.22
N PHE A 37 -4.29 -2.05 -1.24
CA PHE A 37 -2.88 -2.44 -1.15
C PHE A 37 -2.70 -3.95 -1.26
N SER A 38 -3.70 -4.71 -1.71
CA SER A 38 -3.64 -6.17 -1.84
C SER A 38 -2.43 -6.65 -2.65
N ASN A 39 -2.04 -5.88 -3.68
CA ASN A 39 -0.90 -6.15 -4.55
C ASN A 39 0.44 -5.63 -4.01
N LEU A 40 0.44 -4.91 -2.88
CA LEU A 40 1.65 -4.37 -2.28
C LEU A 40 2.11 -5.28 -1.12
N PRO A 41 3.38 -5.73 -1.10
CA PRO A 41 3.93 -6.42 0.06
C PRO A 41 3.74 -5.59 1.33
N LYS A 42 3.18 -6.21 2.39
CA LYS A 42 2.85 -5.51 3.66
C LYS A 42 4.02 -4.72 4.25
N MET A 43 5.26 -5.18 4.02
CA MET A 43 6.48 -4.50 4.48
C MET A 43 6.77 -3.16 3.77
N LEU A 44 6.18 -2.92 2.60
CA LEU A 44 6.34 -1.69 1.83
C LEU A 44 5.24 -0.66 2.13
N LEU A 45 4.21 -1.03 2.90
CA LEU A 45 3.12 -0.13 3.30
C LEU A 45 3.62 1.17 3.95
N PRO A 46 4.63 1.18 4.84
CA PRO A 46 5.13 2.43 5.43
C PRO A 46 5.67 3.41 4.39
N PHE A 47 6.24 2.94 3.28
CA PHE A 47 6.77 3.80 2.21
C PHE A 47 5.66 4.31 1.30
N ALA A 48 4.66 3.48 1.01
CA ALA A 48 3.50 3.88 0.23
C ALA A 48 2.57 4.86 0.99
N LEU A 49 2.49 4.72 2.33
CA LEU A 49 1.63 5.54 3.19
C LEU A 49 2.31 6.81 3.69
N ASN A 50 3.64 6.82 3.90
CA ASN A 50 4.40 8.00 4.28
C ASN A 50 4.97 8.74 3.06
N LEU A 51 4.10 9.09 2.12
CA LEU A 51 4.46 9.98 1.01
C LEU A 51 4.74 11.37 1.57
N HIS A 52 6.01 11.71 1.73
CA HIS A 52 6.42 13.03 2.22
C HIS A 52 6.05 14.09 1.17
N PRO A 53 5.05 14.97 1.38
CA PRO A 53 4.54 15.84 0.31
C PRO A 53 5.58 16.83 -0.22
N GLY A 54 6.66 17.06 0.53
CA GLY A 54 7.81 17.89 0.13
C GLY A 54 8.85 17.21 -0.76
N LEU A 55 8.78 15.89 -0.98
CA LEU A 55 9.71 15.18 -1.87
C LEU A 55 9.09 15.02 -3.27
N PRO A 56 9.87 15.24 -4.35
CA PRO A 56 9.41 14.94 -5.71
C PRO A 56 9.01 13.47 -5.87
N THR A 57 7.96 13.20 -6.64
CA THR A 57 7.38 11.87 -6.85
C THR A 57 8.40 10.84 -7.35
N HIS A 58 9.30 11.23 -8.25
CA HIS A 58 10.32 10.33 -8.78
C HIS A 58 11.32 9.87 -7.71
N VAL A 59 11.66 10.74 -6.75
CA VAL A 59 12.57 10.39 -5.64
C VAL A 59 11.91 9.37 -4.72
N GLN A 60 10.61 9.53 -4.47
CA GLN A 60 9.83 8.59 -3.66
C GLN A 60 9.70 7.22 -4.34
N GLN A 61 9.44 7.20 -5.65
CA GLN A 61 9.42 5.97 -6.43
C GLN A 61 10.76 5.25 -6.41
N GLN A 62 11.87 5.98 -6.59
CA GLN A 62 13.21 5.40 -6.47
C GLN A 62 13.46 4.80 -5.08
N MET A 63 13.04 5.46 -4.00
CA MET A 63 13.18 4.93 -2.64
C MET A 63 12.37 3.65 -2.42
N ILE A 64 11.14 3.60 -2.95
CA ILE A 64 10.26 2.41 -2.88
C ILE A 64 10.88 1.25 -3.67
N GLU A 65 11.37 1.52 -4.88
CA GLU A 65 12.03 0.54 -5.75
C GLU A 65 13.31 0.00 -5.13
N GLN A 66 14.17 0.87 -4.57
CA GLN A 66 15.41 0.46 -3.92
C GLN A 66 15.16 -0.44 -2.70
N GLU A 67 14.18 -0.11 -1.85
CA GLU A 67 13.86 -0.95 -0.70
C GLU A 67 13.19 -2.27 -1.11
N SER A 68 12.37 -2.25 -2.16
CA SER A 68 11.82 -3.48 -2.77
C SER A 68 12.93 -4.40 -3.25
N GLN A 69 13.91 -3.85 -3.98
CA GLN A 69 15.02 -4.61 -4.55
C GLN A 69 15.97 -5.16 -3.47
N ARG A 70 16.40 -4.32 -2.53
CA ARG A 70 17.28 -4.70 -1.41
C ARG A 70 16.76 -5.92 -0.64
N ARG A 71 15.43 -6.03 -0.52
CA ARG A 71 14.78 -7.12 0.21
C ARG A 71 14.51 -8.36 -0.62
N GLN A 72 14.30 -8.24 -1.92
CA GLN A 72 14.29 -9.41 -2.81
C GLN A 72 15.63 -10.15 -2.72
N ASP A 73 16.74 -9.42 -2.75
CA ASP A 73 18.08 -10.00 -2.65
C ASP A 73 18.32 -10.67 -1.27
N SER A 74 17.77 -10.08 -0.20
CA SER A 74 17.86 -10.63 1.16
C SER A 74 17.03 -11.91 1.33
N MET A 75 15.89 -12.03 0.64
CA MET A 75 15.01 -13.21 0.68
C MET A 75 15.56 -14.37 -0.14
N VAL A 76 16.17 -14.09 -1.31
CA VAL A 76 16.84 -15.10 -2.15
C VAL A 76 18.02 -15.74 -1.43
N THR A 77 18.78 -14.96 -0.66
CA THR A 77 19.96 -15.44 0.08
C THR A 77 19.63 -16.50 1.13
N ILE A 78 18.46 -16.43 1.77
CA ILE A 78 18.02 -17.40 2.79
C ILE A 78 17.59 -18.74 2.16
N THR A 79 17.00 -18.72 0.97
CA THR A 79 16.57 -19.94 0.27
C THR A 79 17.72 -20.75 -0.35
N SER A 80 18.87 -20.13 -0.61
CA SER A 80 20.04 -20.82 -1.19
C SER A 80 20.88 -21.63 -0.19
N SER A 81 20.63 -21.53 1.12
CA SER A 81 21.50 -22.12 2.15
C SER A 81 21.04 -23.46 2.74
N THR A 82 19.92 -24.06 2.31
CA THR A 82 19.49 -25.39 2.79
C THR A 82 19.54 -26.43 1.67
N SER A 83 20.74 -26.95 1.42
CA SER A 83 20.92 -28.27 0.79
C SER A 83 21.22 -29.28 1.90
N PRO A 84 20.33 -30.24 2.24
CA PRO A 84 20.71 -31.29 3.17
C PRO A 84 21.54 -32.33 2.42
N THR A 85 22.84 -32.36 2.68
CA THR A 85 23.70 -33.48 2.28
C THR A 85 23.36 -34.68 3.17
N VAL A 86 22.50 -35.59 2.69
CA VAL A 86 22.22 -36.86 3.35
C VAL A 86 23.41 -37.79 3.12
N SER A 87 24.31 -37.89 4.09
CA SER A 87 25.33 -38.94 4.13
C SER A 87 24.72 -40.25 4.61
N GLN A 88 24.67 -41.26 3.73
CA GLN A 88 24.35 -42.65 4.09
C GLN A 88 25.40 -43.20 5.06
N GLY A 89 24.97 -43.55 6.27
CA GLY A 89 25.73 -44.37 7.22
C GLY A 89 25.19 -45.79 7.22
N THR A 90 25.93 -46.72 6.62
CA THR A 90 25.74 -48.16 6.75
C THR A 90 26.17 -48.61 8.16
N CYS A 91 25.25 -49.23 8.90
CA CYS A 91 25.58 -50.00 10.10
C CYS A 91 25.52 -51.50 9.74
N GLY A 92 26.60 -52.21 10.03
CA GLY A 92 26.71 -53.67 9.93
C GLY A 92 26.15 -54.39 11.16
#